data_AF-A0A9D1P7N3-F1
#
_entry.id   AF-A0A9D1P7N3-F1
#
_cell.length_a   1.000
_cell.length_b   1.000
_cell.length_c   1.000
_cell.angle_alpha   90.00
_cell.angle_beta   90.00
_cell.angle_gamma   90.00
#
_symmetry.space_group_name_H-M   'P 1'
#
loop_
_entity.id
_entity.type
_entity.pdbx_description
1 polymer ?
#
loop_
_entity_poly.entity_id
_entity_poly.type
_entity_poly.pdbx_seq_one_letter_code
_entity_poly.pdbx_strand_id
1 'polypeptide(L)'
;MAYLVIVQIANGLSWFFRIVTFIMVLYAFLSWFVRPDNAFYRLLARFCQPILAPFRPIAARIMYRGFPFDVSYILAFFAIQVLQYLVMQVLSWILMLI
;
A
#
# COMPACT_ATOMS: atom_id res chain seq x y z
N MET A 1 11.55 -29.40 -5.01
CA MET A 1 10.09 -29.16 -4.85
C MET A 1 9.81 -27.95 -3.96
N ALA A 2 10.34 -27.87 -2.73
CA ALA A 2 10.16 -26.72 -1.84
C ALA A 2 10.57 -25.37 -2.45
N TYR A 3 11.69 -25.34 -3.17
CA TYR A 3 12.16 -24.15 -3.91
C TYR A 3 11.08 -23.54 -4.82
N LEU A 4 10.46 -24.35 -5.67
CA LEU A 4 9.44 -23.88 -6.62
C LEU A 4 8.22 -23.34 -5.89
N VAL A 5 7.81 -23.96 -4.79
CA VAL A 5 6.67 -23.49 -3.99
C VAL A 5 6.95 -22.10 -3.41
N ILE A 6 8.14 -21.88 -2.84
CA ILE A 6 8.50 -20.58 -2.25
C ILE A 6 8.57 -19.49 -3.32
N VAL A 7 9.11 -19.79 -4.50
CA VAL A 7 9.13 -18.85 -5.63
C VAL A 7 7.72 -18.46 -6.06
N GLN A 8 6.78 -19.41 -6.14
CA GLN A 8 5.38 -19.09 -6.47
C GLN A 8 4.70 -18.25 -5.38
N ILE A 9 4.99 -18.50 -4.11
CA ILE A 9 4.52 -17.67 -2.99
C ILE A 9 5.07 -16.25 -3.11
N ALA A 10 6.37 -16.09 -3.39
CA ALA A 10 6.99 -14.78 -3.59
C ALA A 10 6.34 -14.02 -4.77
N ASN A 11 6.08 -14.70 -5.88
CA ASN A 11 5.38 -14.12 -7.03
C ASN A 11 3.97 -13.68 -6.67
N GLY A 12 3.19 -14.53 -5.99
CA GLY A 12 1.84 -14.21 -5.55
C GLY A 12 1.80 -13.01 -4.60
N LEU A 13 2.74 -12.94 -3.67
CA LEU A 13 2.85 -11.84 -2.74
C LEU A 13 3.27 -10.54 -3.43
N SER A 14 4.17 -10.62 -4.41
CA SER A 14 4.57 -9.47 -5.24
C SER A 14 3.37 -8.91 -6.01
N TRP A 15 2.54 -9.78 -6.60
CA TRP A 15 1.29 -9.38 -7.23
C TRP A 15 0.30 -8.75 -6.25
N PHE A 16 0.16 -9.33 -5.05
CA PHE A 16 -0.68 -8.77 -4.01
C PHE A 16 -0.28 -7.33 -3.66
N PHE A 17 1.00 -7.07 -3.36
CA PHE A 17 1.48 -5.71 -3.08
C PHE A 17 1.26 -4.74 -4.25
N ARG A 18 1.47 -5.19 -5.49
CA ARG A 18 1.20 -4.39 -6.69
C ARG A 18 -0.28 -4.02 -6.82
N ILE A 19 -1.19 -4.98 -6.61
CA ILE A 19 -2.63 -4.74 -6.67
C ILE A 19 -3.07 -3.75 -5.59
N VAL A 20 -2.62 -3.95 -4.34
CA VAL A 20 -2.92 -3.02 -3.23
C VAL A 20 -2.40 -1.62 -3.54
N THR A 21 -1.17 -1.50 -4.02
CA THR A 21 -0.57 -0.22 -4.42
C THR A 21 -1.38 0.45 -5.52
N PHE A 22 -1.78 -0.30 -6.55
CA PHE A 22 -2.60 0.20 -7.65
C PHE A 22 -3.97 0.70 -7.16
N ILE A 23 -4.64 -0.04 -6.30
CA ILE A 23 -5.93 0.36 -5.70
C ILE A 23 -5.77 1.67 -4.93
N MET A 24 -4.69 1.83 -4.17
CA MET A 24 -4.42 3.05 -3.43
C MET A 24 -4.09 4.25 -4.33
N VAL A 25 -3.33 4.05 -5.41
CA VAL A 25 -3.09 5.08 -6.43
C VAL A 25 -4.40 5.49 -7.10
N LEU A 26 -5.22 4.51 -7.50
CA LEU A 26 -6.53 4.75 -8.10
C LEU A 26 -7.43 5.55 -7.15
N TYR A 27 -7.48 5.17 -5.86
CA TYR A 27 -8.24 5.88 -4.85
C TYR A 27 -7.75 7.34 -4.64
N ALA A 28 -6.43 7.53 -4.57
CA ALA A 28 -5.83 8.87 -4.46
C ALA A 28 -6.17 9.74 -5.68
N PHE A 29 -6.05 9.19 -6.89
CA PHE A 29 -6.40 9.89 -8.11
C PHE A 29 -7.89 10.26 -8.15
N LEU A 30 -8.78 9.30 -7.84
CA LEU A 30 -10.23 9.52 -7.79
C LEU A 30 -10.63 10.57 -6.75
N SER A 31 -9.86 10.77 -5.68
CA SER A 31 -10.18 11.77 -4.65
C SER A 31 -10.24 13.21 -5.16
N TRP A 32 -9.59 13.50 -6.30
CA TRP A 32 -9.65 14.82 -6.94
C TRP A 32 -10.85 15.00 -7.87
N PHE A 33 -11.37 13.91 -8.43
CA PHE A 33 -12.38 13.97 -9.50
C PHE A 33 -13.75 13.49 -9.08
N VAL A 34 -13.84 12.60 -8.09
CA VAL A 34 -15.06 11.90 -7.70
C VAL A 34 -15.54 12.38 -6.34
N ARG A 35 -16.84 12.64 -6.25
CA ARG A 35 -17.47 13.05 -5.00
C ARG A 35 -17.55 11.88 -4.00
N PRO A 36 -17.45 12.14 -2.68
CA PRO A 36 -17.45 11.10 -1.65
C PRO A 36 -18.73 10.24 -1.56
N ASP A 37 -19.83 10.71 -2.13
CA ASP A 37 -21.13 10.03 -2.22
C ASP A 37 -21.20 8.97 -3.33
N ASN A 38 -20.18 8.86 -4.17
CA ASN A 38 -20.10 7.78 -5.15
C ASN A 38 -19.87 6.41 -4.47
N ALA A 39 -20.68 5.41 -4.82
CA ALA A 39 -20.61 4.08 -4.21
C ALA A 39 -19.27 3.37 -4.42
N PHE A 40 -18.68 3.50 -5.62
CA PHE A 40 -17.37 2.93 -5.94
C PHE A 40 -16.26 3.63 -5.16
N TYR A 41 -16.30 4.96 -5.06
CA TYR A 41 -15.37 5.71 -4.23
C TYR A 41 -15.45 5.31 -2.75
N ARG A 42 -16.66 5.13 -2.20
CA ARG A 42 -16.84 4.63 -0.82
C ARG A 42 -16.28 3.23 -0.61
N LEU A 43 -16.42 2.34 -1.60
CA LEU A 43 -15.84 1.00 -1.53
C LEU A 43 -14.31 1.07 -1.43
N LEU A 44 -13.68 1.85 -2.33
CA LEU A 44 -12.24 2.09 -2.30
C LEU A 44 -11.81 2.75 -0.99
N ALA A 45 -12.57 3.73 -0.49
CA ALA A 45 -12.30 4.35 0.80
C ALA A 45 -12.30 3.33 1.94
N ARG A 46 -13.30 2.44 2.00
CA ARG A 46 -13.34 1.39 3.04
C ARG A 46 -12.13 0.45 3.01
N PHE A 47 -11.59 0.18 1.83
CA PHE A 47 -10.39 -0.64 1.67
C PHE A 47 -9.09 0.13 2.01
N CYS A 48 -8.95 1.37 1.51
CA CYS A 48 -7.73 2.16 1.65
C CYS A 48 -7.60 2.85 3.02
N GLN A 49 -8.71 3.24 3.65
CA GLN A 49 -8.69 4.02 4.90
C GLN A 49 -7.98 3.30 6.05
N PRO A 50 -8.18 1.99 6.31
CA PRO A 50 -7.42 1.28 7.34
C PRO A 50 -5.90 1.32 7.12
N ILE A 51 -5.47 1.27 5.85
CA ILE A 51 -4.04 1.35 5.48
C ILE A 51 -3.52 2.77 5.70
N LEU A 52 -4.31 3.80 5.38
CA LEU A 52 -3.93 5.21 5.50
C LEU A 52 -4.04 5.75 6.94
N ALA A 53 -4.96 5.22 7.75
CA ALA A 53 -5.26 5.65 9.11
C ALA A 53 -4.04 5.82 10.02
N PRO A 54 -3.06 4.89 10.08
CA PRO A 54 -1.88 5.07 10.92
C PRO A 54 -0.98 6.23 10.46
N PHE A 55 -1.01 6.57 9.17
CA PHE A 55 -0.20 7.65 8.61
C PHE A 55 -0.85 9.03 8.71
N ARG A 56 -2.18 9.11 8.86
CA ARG A 56 -2.91 10.37 9.03
C ARG A 56 -2.41 11.27 10.16
N PRO A 57 -2.22 10.78 11.40
CA PRO A 57 -1.69 11.63 12.47
C PRO A 57 -0.25 12.08 12.21
N ILE A 58 0.55 11.27 11.52
CA ILE A 58 1.93 11.60 11.15
C ILE A 58 1.92 12.70 10.08
N ALA A 59 1.13 12.52 9.02
CA ALA A 59 0.96 13.49 7.96
C ALA A 59 0.42 14.82 8.51
N ALA A 60 -0.57 14.79 9.42
CA ALA A 60 -1.12 15.99 10.05
C ALA A 60 -0.07 16.78 10.86
N ARG A 61 0.89 16.10 11.50
CA ARG A 61 2.00 16.75 12.23
C ARG A 61 3.05 17.32 11.29
N ILE A 62 3.36 16.63 10.20
CA ILE A 62 4.31 17.09 9.18
C ILE A 62 3.71 18.28 8.40
N MET A 63 2.38 18.27 8.20
CA MET A 63 1.62 19.31 7.52
C MET A 63 1.15 20.38 8.49
N TYR A 64 2.10 21.08 9.10
CA TYR A 64 1.79 22.37 9.70
C TYR A 64 1.68 23.41 8.58
N ARG A 65 0.46 23.90 8.31
CA ARG A 65 0.09 24.97 7.35
C ARG A 65 -0.08 24.55 5.87
N GLY A 66 -1.32 24.23 5.50
CA GLY A 66 -1.88 24.58 4.17
C GLY A 66 -1.39 23.81 2.94
N PHE A 67 -0.63 22.72 3.09
CA PHE A 67 -0.22 21.92 1.93
C PHE A 67 -1.41 21.08 1.42
N PRO A 68 -1.84 21.23 0.15
CA PRO A 68 -3.08 20.63 -0.36
C PRO A 68 -2.96 19.15 -0.74
N PHE A 69 -1.74 18.62 -0.87
CA PHE A 69 -1.54 17.19 -1.13
C PHE A 69 -1.74 16.40 0.17
N ASP A 70 -2.33 15.22 0.14
CA ASP A 70 -2.41 14.38 1.33
C ASP A 70 -1.15 13.51 1.42
N VAL A 71 -0.18 13.94 2.25
CA VAL A 71 1.11 13.24 2.46
C VAL A 71 0.91 11.82 3.03
N SER A 72 -0.25 11.52 3.60
CA SER A 72 -0.58 10.18 4.10
C SER A 72 -0.45 9.11 3.01
N TYR A 73 -0.81 9.44 1.75
CA TYR A 73 -0.67 8.50 0.63
C TYR A 73 0.79 8.20 0.32
N ILE A 74 1.66 9.22 0.32
CA ILE A 74 3.10 9.05 0.07
C ILE A 74 3.71 8.17 1.15
N LEU A 75 3.41 8.45 2.42
CA LEU A 75 3.87 7.64 3.56
C LEU A 75 3.40 6.20 3.45
N ALA A 76 2.14 5.98 3.07
CA ALA A 76 1.61 4.63 2.94
C ALA A 76 2.20 3.88 1.75
N PHE A 77 2.44 4.53 0.61
CA PHE A 77 3.14 3.92 -0.53
C PHE A 77 4.56 3.52 -0.16
N PHE A 78 5.28 4.40 0.54
CA PHE A 78 6.61 4.08 1.02
C PHE A 78 6.59 2.90 1.99
N ALA A 79 5.66 2.88 2.94
CA ALA A 79 5.50 1.77 3.88
C ALA A 79 5.22 0.43 3.19
N ILE A 80 4.37 0.43 2.14
CA ILE A 80 4.11 -0.78 1.35
C ILE A 80 5.37 -1.27 0.64
N GLN A 81 6.17 -0.37 0.06
CA GLN A 81 7.42 -0.74 -0.61
C GLN A 81 8.43 -1.32 0.38
N VAL A 82 8.59 -0.70 1.56
CA VAL A 82 9.45 -1.21 2.62
C VAL A 82 8.97 -2.59 3.07
N LEU A 83 7.66 -2.75 3.30
CA LEU A 83 7.07 -4.02 3.71
C LEU A 83 7.30 -5.11 2.65
N GLN A 84 7.05 -4.80 1.37
CA GLN A 84 7.32 -5.72 0.27
C GLN A 84 8.79 -6.13 0.24
N TYR A 85 9.71 -5.16 0.34
CA TYR A 85 11.14 -5.45 0.36
C TYR A 85 11.51 -6.39 1.52
N LEU A 86 11.06 -6.09 2.74
CA LEU A 86 11.35 -6.91 3.92
C LEU A 86 10.81 -8.34 3.76
N VAL A 87 9.57 -8.50 3.28
CA VAL A 87 9.01 -9.85 3.11
C VAL A 87 9.78 -10.62 2.02
N MET A 88 10.14 -9.98 0.91
CA MET A 88 10.95 -10.64 -0.13
C MET A 88 12.35 -11.02 0.37
N GLN A 89 12.96 -10.18 1.22
CA GLN A 89 14.24 -10.52 1.86
C GLN A 89 14.12 -11.75 2.76
N VAL A 90 13.07 -11.83 3.58
CA VAL A 90 12.83 -13.00 4.44
C VAL A 90 12.64 -14.27 3.60
N LEU A 91 11.84 -14.21 2.53
CA LEU A 91 11.66 -15.35 1.62
C LEU A 91 12.97 -15.75 0.94
N SER A 92 13.79 -14.78 0.54
CA SER A 92 15.12 -15.01 -0.03
C SER A 92 16.06 -15.70 0.97
N TRP A 93 16.08 -15.26 2.23
CA TRP A 93 16.87 -15.91 3.28
C TRP A 93 16.43 -17.35 3.52
N ILE A 94 15.12 -17.61 3.58
CA ILE A 94 14.59 -18.98 3.70
C ILE A 94 15.06 -19.85 2.52
N LEU A 95 15.03 -19.31 1.29
CA LEU A 95 15.52 -20.01 0.10
C LEU A 95 17.02 -20.33 0.16
N MET A 96 17.84 -19.51 0.83
CA MET A 96 19.27 -19.78 0.99
C MET A 96 19.57 -20.87 2.03
N LEU A 97 18.61 -21.16 2.93
CA LEU A 97 18.78 -22.13 4.02
C LEU A 97 18.35 -23.56 3.64
N ILE A 98 17.66 -23.74 2.51
CA ILE A 98 17.08 -25.01 2.05
C ILE A 98 17.74 -25.45 0.75
#